data_AF-R9IVH3-F1
#
_entry.id   AF-R9IVH3-F1
#
_cell.length_a   1.000
_cell.length_b   1.000
_cell.length_c   1.000
_cell.angle_alpha   90.00
_cell.angle_beta   90.00
_cell.angle_gamma   90.00
#
_symmetry.space_group_name_H-M   'P 1'
#
loop_
_entity.id
_entity.type
_entity.pdbx_description
1 polymer ?
#
loop_
_entity_poly.entity_id
_entity_poly.type
_entity_poly.pdbx_seq_one_letter_code
_entity_poly.pdbx_strand_id
1 'polypeptide(L)'
;MVILNFEDGDVDNCGLSYYQENLHVLPNFSYDFLRFATEHVEQIMRQISQNCAKIREGMKGKIRLPRYIDAFAVLYSVTNILGAYTAEKGLLSQEEISNLIENDREALFRIIQKNDAAVSNVSPGIMLLESLKFVVNREGIRVKNVVEIGEGKATDYLIYDENFIYITSEKLWECGRRYADYRRQYCPYKSGRELLTPLKEEGLIFLKREGRSLRATHKITRNGTVINQRFLYIYRSLAEEKLAVAEDY
;
A
#
# COMPACT_ATOMS: atom_id res chain seq x y z
N MET A 1 4.58 1.95 3.73
CA MET A 1 6.05 1.97 3.53
C MET A 1 6.34 3.06 2.50
N VAL A 2 7.35 3.89 2.74
CA VAL A 2 7.86 4.85 1.75
C VAL A 2 8.92 4.12 0.94
N ILE A 3 8.73 4.05 -0.37
CA ILE A 3 9.68 3.46 -1.31
C ILE A 3 10.57 4.59 -1.81
N LEU A 4 11.87 4.42 -1.62
CA LEU A 4 12.92 5.25 -2.20
C LEU A 4 13.34 4.56 -3.50
N ASN A 5 13.21 5.26 -4.63
CA ASN A 5 13.64 4.75 -5.92
C ASN A 5 15.04 5.33 -6.16
N PHE A 6 16.07 4.50 -5.97
CA PHE A 6 17.44 4.87 -6.28
C PHE A 6 17.76 4.39 -7.70
N GLU A 7 18.43 5.23 -8.46
CA GLU A 7 18.95 4.95 -9.80
C GLU A 7 20.48 4.82 -9.78
N ASP A 8 21.03 4.22 -10.84
CA ASP A 8 22.48 4.14 -11.00
C ASP A 8 23.08 5.55 -11.10
N GLY A 9 23.96 5.88 -10.14
CA GLY A 9 24.57 7.20 -10.02
C GLY A 9 24.02 8.06 -8.87
N ASP A 10 22.95 7.65 -8.20
CA ASP A 10 22.41 8.38 -7.03
C ASP A 10 23.32 8.28 -5.79
N VAL A 11 24.21 7.29 -5.76
CA VAL A 11 25.17 7.10 -4.66
C VAL A 11 26.45 7.87 -4.98
N ASP A 12 26.78 8.83 -4.13
CA ASP A 12 28.10 9.48 -4.14
C ASP A 12 29.17 8.49 -3.64
N ASN A 13 29.79 7.79 -4.60
CA ASN A 13 30.85 6.82 -4.31
C ASN A 13 32.09 7.47 -3.67
N CYS A 14 32.36 8.75 -3.93
CA CYS A 14 33.47 9.46 -3.31
C CYS A 14 33.17 9.70 -1.82
N GLY A 15 31.97 10.20 -1.52
CA GLY A 15 31.50 10.37 -0.14
C GLY A 15 31.45 9.04 0.61
N LEU A 16 30.96 7.97 -0.03
CA LEU A 16 30.95 6.64 0.56
C LEU A 16 32.37 6.12 0.87
N SER A 17 33.30 6.28 -0.06
CA SER A 17 34.71 5.88 0.13
C SER A 17 35.34 6.61 1.32
N TYR A 18 35.09 7.92 1.45
CA TYR A 18 35.55 8.68 2.60
C TYR A 18 35.07 8.09 3.93
N TYR A 19 33.78 7.74 4.06
CA TYR A 19 33.27 7.13 5.29
C TYR A 19 33.80 5.71 5.53
N GLN A 20 34.09 4.95 4.48
CA GLN A 20 34.70 3.62 4.57
C GLN A 20 36.17 3.68 5.03
N GLU A 21 36.90 4.72 4.65
CA GLU A 21 38.25 4.99 5.13
C GLU A 21 38.27 5.60 6.55
N ASN A 22 37.19 6.26 6.95
CA ASN A 22 37.04 6.96 8.22
C ASN A 22 35.93 6.36 9.09
N LEU A 23 36.05 5.06 9.39
CA LEU A 23 35.02 4.25 10.08
C LEU A 23 34.53 4.80 11.42
N HIS A 24 35.30 5.69 12.07
CA HIS A 24 34.96 6.30 13.35
C HIS A 24 33.95 7.45 13.24
N VAL A 25 33.77 8.04 12.04
CA VAL A 25 32.93 9.22 11.84
C VAL A 25 31.46 8.92 12.15
N LEU A 26 30.92 7.83 11.59
CA LEU A 26 29.52 7.43 11.80
C LEU A 26 29.20 7.08 13.25
N PRO A 27 30.00 6.24 13.95
CA PRO A 27 29.81 5.96 15.37
C PRO A 27 29.89 7.21 16.25
N ASN A 28 30.87 8.09 16.01
CA ASN A 28 31.03 9.31 16.79
C ASN A 28 29.84 10.27 16.58
N PHE A 29 29.43 10.47 15.33
CA PHE A 29 28.23 11.22 15.00
C PHE A 29 27.00 10.63 15.68
N SER A 30 26.81 9.31 15.59
CA SER A 30 25.65 8.62 16.17
C SER A 30 25.61 8.78 17.68
N TYR A 31 26.76 8.63 18.36
CA TYR A 31 26.87 8.83 19.80
C TYR A 31 26.55 10.27 20.19
N ASP A 32 27.13 11.25 19.51
CA ASP A 32 26.92 12.67 19.82
C ASP A 32 25.47 13.11 19.56
N PHE A 33 24.88 12.64 18.46
CA PHE A 33 23.48 12.90 18.15
C PHE A 33 22.52 12.24 19.16
N LEU A 34 22.79 11.00 19.58
CA LEU A 34 21.99 10.33 20.60
C LEU A 34 22.07 11.05 21.94
N ARG A 35 23.26 11.56 22.29
CA ARG A 35 23.44 12.38 23.49
C ARG A 35 22.58 13.65 23.42
N PHE A 36 22.67 14.40 22.32
CA PHE A 36 21.80 15.56 22.07
C PHE A 36 20.31 15.17 22.19
N ALA A 37 19.88 14.10 21.52
CA ALA A 37 18.48 13.67 21.55
C ALA A 37 18.00 13.34 22.98
N THR A 38 18.89 12.79 23.81
CA THR A 38 18.59 12.46 25.21
C THR A 38 18.51 13.72 26.07
N GLU A 39 19.42 14.67 25.88
CA GLU A 39 19.45 15.96 26.59
C GLU A 39 18.21 16.83 26.23
N HIS A 40 17.65 16.68 25.03
CA HIS A 40 16.53 17.47 24.52
C HIS A 40 15.20 16.69 24.37
N VAL A 41 15.05 15.53 25.02
CA VAL A 41 13.93 14.60 24.78
C VAL A 41 12.55 15.26 24.92
N GLU A 42 12.33 16.08 25.94
CA GLU A 42 11.02 16.74 26.15
C GLU A 42 10.68 17.72 25.02
N GLN A 43 11.67 18.49 24.57
CA GLN A 43 11.49 19.44 23.47
C GLN A 43 11.20 18.70 22.17
N ILE A 44 11.96 17.64 21.89
CA ILE A 44 11.78 16.78 20.72
C ILE A 44 10.37 16.17 20.72
N MET A 45 9.92 15.61 21.84
CA MET A 45 8.58 15.01 21.94
C MET A 45 7.47 16.04 21.73
N ARG A 46 7.59 17.24 22.32
CA ARG A 46 6.63 18.33 22.08
C ARG A 46 6.60 18.73 20.60
N GLN A 47 7.76 18.87 19.98
CA GLN A 47 7.90 19.26 18.58
C GLN A 47 7.27 18.24 17.64
N ILE A 48 7.54 16.94 17.86
CA ILE A 48 6.90 15.85 17.08
C ILE A 48 5.39 15.92 17.23
N SER A 49 4.87 16.06 18.45
CA SER A 49 3.42 16.13 18.69
C SER A 49 2.76 17.31 17.97
N GLN A 50 3.35 18.49 18.06
CA GLN A 50 2.81 19.70 17.43
C GLN A 50 2.89 19.65 15.91
N ASN A 51 4.03 19.21 15.37
CA ASN A 51 4.23 19.07 13.93
C ASN A 51 3.28 18.04 13.33
N CYS A 52 3.11 16.88 13.98
CA CYS A 52 2.16 15.86 13.52
C CYS A 52 0.74 16.39 13.38
N ALA A 53 0.24 17.13 14.38
CA ALA A 53 -1.09 17.74 14.29
C ALA A 53 -1.17 18.77 13.16
N LYS A 54 -0.22 19.70 13.10
CA LYS A 54 -0.19 20.78 12.10
C LYS A 54 -0.10 20.25 10.67
N ILE A 55 0.78 19.29 10.43
CA ILE A 55 0.98 18.69 9.10
C ILE A 55 -0.24 17.86 8.68
N ARG A 56 -0.89 17.15 9.61
CA ARG A 56 -2.14 16.44 9.32
C ARG A 56 -3.22 17.35 8.78
N GLU A 57 -3.41 18.52 9.39
CA GLU A 57 -4.33 19.54 8.89
C GLU A 57 -3.88 20.07 7.52
N GLY A 58 -2.61 20.49 7.41
CA GLY A 58 -2.08 21.21 6.24
C GLY A 58 -1.88 20.36 4.98
N MET A 59 -1.86 19.03 5.10
CA MET A 59 -1.67 18.10 3.98
C MET A 59 -2.98 17.44 3.51
N LYS A 60 -4.12 17.71 4.15
CA LYS A 60 -5.43 17.29 3.64
C LYS A 60 -5.62 17.78 2.20
N GLY A 61 -5.92 16.85 1.30
CA GLY A 61 -6.10 17.14 -0.13
C GLY A 61 -4.81 17.20 -0.96
N LYS A 62 -3.63 17.29 -0.34
CA LYS A 62 -2.33 17.22 -1.03
C LYS A 62 -1.76 15.81 -1.09
N ILE A 63 -2.04 15.02 -0.05
CA ILE A 63 -1.74 13.59 0.05
C ILE A 63 -3.06 12.89 0.36
N ARG A 64 -3.39 11.84 -0.38
CA ARG A 64 -4.70 11.16 -0.29
C ARG A 64 -4.76 10.23 0.90
N LEU A 65 -3.73 9.41 1.12
CA LEU A 65 -3.74 8.39 2.16
C LEU A 65 -3.23 8.95 3.49
N PRO A 66 -4.02 8.84 4.59
CA PRO A 66 -3.63 9.37 5.90
C PRO A 66 -2.27 8.88 6.41
N ARG A 67 -1.93 7.62 6.16
CA ARG A 67 -0.63 7.03 6.56
C ARG A 67 0.58 7.76 5.94
N TYR A 68 0.43 8.30 4.74
CA TYR A 68 1.50 9.03 4.06
C TYR A 68 1.60 10.47 4.58
N ILE A 69 0.48 11.05 5.03
CA ILE A 69 0.49 12.30 5.79
C ILE A 69 1.26 12.12 7.11
N ASP A 70 0.99 11.03 7.84
CA ASP A 70 1.72 10.71 9.08
C ASP A 70 3.21 10.48 8.84
N ALA A 71 3.56 9.72 7.79
CA ALA A 71 4.96 9.49 7.42
C ALA A 71 5.68 10.81 7.10
N PHE A 72 5.05 11.68 6.30
CA PHE A 72 5.62 12.99 6.01
C PHE A 72 5.77 13.85 7.28
N ALA A 73 4.81 13.82 8.19
CA ALA A 73 4.88 14.61 9.42
C ALA A 73 6.01 14.16 10.36
N VAL A 74 6.28 12.86 10.45
CA VAL A 74 7.42 12.32 11.20
C VAL A 74 8.73 12.76 10.55
N LEU A 75 8.88 12.60 9.24
CA LEU A 75 10.10 12.98 8.51
C LEU A 75 10.34 14.51 8.57
N TYR A 76 9.28 15.30 8.49
CA TYR A 76 9.32 16.75 8.70
C TYR A 76 9.80 17.12 10.12
N SER A 77 9.42 16.33 11.12
CA SER A 77 9.88 16.54 12.49
C SER A 77 11.36 16.18 12.62
N VAL A 78 11.80 15.11 11.97
CA VAL A 78 13.21 14.69 11.94
C VAL A 78 14.11 15.78 11.33
N THR A 79 13.71 16.44 10.23
CA THR A 79 14.52 17.52 9.64
C THR A 79 14.68 18.71 10.58
N ASN A 80 13.64 19.06 11.35
CA ASN A 80 13.78 20.09 12.38
C ASN A 80 14.73 19.67 13.52
N ILE A 81 14.67 18.41 13.96
CA ILE A 81 15.52 17.90 15.05
C ILE A 81 16.99 17.89 14.60
N LEU A 82 17.26 17.42 13.38
CA LEU A 82 18.59 17.47 12.79
C LEU A 82 19.07 18.91 12.62
N GLY A 83 18.20 19.82 12.16
CA GLY A 83 18.52 21.24 12.06
C GLY A 83 18.92 21.87 13.40
N ALA A 84 18.19 21.56 14.47
CA ALA A 84 18.51 22.04 15.82
C ALA A 84 19.85 21.49 16.32
N TYR A 85 20.12 20.20 16.11
CA TYR A 85 21.40 19.59 16.42
C TYR A 85 22.56 20.27 15.68
N THR A 86 22.41 20.45 14.36
CA THR A 86 23.42 21.09 13.51
C THR A 86 23.72 22.52 13.95
N ALA A 87 22.67 23.27 14.35
CA ALA A 87 22.81 24.62 14.88
C ALA A 87 23.58 24.63 16.21
N GLU A 88 23.23 23.75 17.15
CA GLU A 88 23.86 23.69 18.48
C GLU A 88 25.34 23.32 18.40
N LYS A 89 25.68 22.41 17.49
CA LYS A 89 27.07 21.98 17.25
C LYS A 89 27.86 22.98 16.39
N GLY A 90 27.22 24.05 15.91
CA GLY A 90 27.85 25.07 15.08
C GLY A 90 28.40 24.52 13.75
N LEU A 91 27.81 23.44 13.23
CA LEU A 91 28.29 22.75 12.03
C LEU A 91 27.99 23.52 10.75
N LEU A 92 26.88 24.26 10.74
CA LEU A 92 26.41 25.07 9.62
C LEU A 92 25.89 26.41 10.14
N SER A 93 25.90 27.42 9.28
CA SER A 93 25.22 28.70 9.53
C SER A 93 23.70 28.53 9.55
N GLN A 94 22.99 29.48 10.17
CA GLN A 94 21.52 29.47 10.20
C GLN A 94 20.90 29.50 8.80
N GLU A 95 21.53 30.18 7.85
CA GLU A 95 21.08 30.24 6.46
C GLU A 95 21.22 28.88 5.77
N GLU A 96 22.38 28.22 5.91
CA GLU A 96 22.62 26.88 5.37
C GLU A 96 21.65 25.84 5.97
N ILE A 97 21.38 25.92 7.27
CA ILE A 97 20.42 25.03 7.94
C ILE A 97 19.02 25.24 7.39
N SER A 98 18.59 26.49 7.23
CA SER A 98 17.26 26.80 6.67
C SER A 98 17.11 26.27 5.24
N ASN A 99 18.13 26.48 4.40
CA ASN A 99 18.13 26.01 3.01
C ASN A 99 18.12 24.48 2.93
N LEU A 100 18.95 23.81 3.75
CA LEU A 100 18.99 22.35 3.83
C LEU A 100 17.62 21.77 4.21
N ILE A 101 17.01 22.30 5.27
CA ILE A 101 15.71 21.84 5.77
C ILE A 101 14.63 22.00 4.71
N GLU A 102 14.59 23.14 3.99
CA GLU A 102 13.55 23.38 2.99
C GLU A 102 13.71 22.45 1.78
N ASN A 103 14.94 22.28 1.29
CA ASN A 103 15.25 21.36 0.20
C ASN A 103 14.88 19.92 0.55
N ASP A 104 15.26 19.46 1.75
CA ASP A 104 14.94 18.10 2.23
C ASP A 104 13.43 17.91 2.32
N ARG A 105 12.69 18.89 2.82
CA ARG A 105 11.23 18.82 2.92
C ARG A 105 10.55 18.75 1.58
N GLU A 106 11.02 19.52 0.60
CA GLU A 106 10.48 19.46 -0.75
C GLU A 106 10.74 18.08 -1.38
N ALA A 107 11.96 17.55 -1.26
CA ALA A 107 12.31 16.23 -1.74
C ALA A 107 11.46 15.13 -1.08
N LEU A 108 11.35 15.17 0.25
CA LEU A 108 10.51 14.26 1.03
C LEU A 108 9.04 14.33 0.59
N PHE A 109 8.51 15.53 0.37
CA PHE A 109 7.13 15.72 -0.09
C PHE A 109 6.91 15.07 -1.45
N ARG A 110 7.81 15.30 -2.42
CA ARG A 110 7.74 14.69 -3.76
C ARG A 110 7.80 13.17 -3.70
N ILE A 111 8.69 12.60 -2.89
CA ILE A 111 8.81 11.14 -2.69
C ILE A 111 7.49 10.58 -2.12
N ILE A 112 6.93 11.25 -1.10
CA ILE A 112 5.67 10.83 -0.48
C ILE A 112 4.51 10.91 -1.48
N GLN A 113 4.44 11.95 -2.30
CA GLN A 113 3.42 12.07 -3.35
C GLN A 113 3.55 10.97 -4.41
N LYS A 114 4.77 10.65 -4.86
CA LYS A 114 5.00 9.54 -5.80
C LYS A 114 4.53 8.21 -5.21
N ASN A 115 4.79 7.98 -3.93
CA ASN A 115 4.34 6.79 -3.21
C ASN A 115 2.80 6.75 -3.04
N ASP A 116 2.19 7.88 -2.70
CA ASP A 116 0.73 8.01 -2.57
C ASP A 116 0.03 7.78 -3.91
N ALA A 117 0.59 8.32 -4.99
CA ALA A 117 0.11 8.12 -6.35
C ALA A 117 0.29 6.67 -6.82
N ALA A 118 1.45 6.05 -6.61
CA ALA A 118 1.69 4.67 -6.99
C ALA A 118 0.70 3.71 -6.32
N VAL A 119 0.42 3.90 -5.03
CA VAL A 119 -0.58 3.10 -4.31
C VAL A 119 -2.00 3.41 -4.79
N SER A 120 -2.29 4.67 -5.14
CA SER A 120 -3.58 5.06 -5.71
C SER A 120 -3.79 4.53 -7.14
N ASN A 121 -2.70 4.23 -7.86
CA ASN A 121 -2.71 3.78 -9.26
C ASN A 121 -2.71 2.26 -9.41
N VAL A 122 -2.54 1.48 -8.34
CA VAL A 122 -2.81 0.04 -8.40
C VAL A 122 -4.30 -0.12 -8.62
N SER A 123 -4.69 -0.57 -9.81
CA SER A 123 -6.08 -0.87 -10.12
C SER A 123 -6.63 -1.81 -9.04
N PRO A 124 -7.76 -1.46 -8.39
CA PRO A 124 -8.42 -2.33 -7.44
C PRO A 124 -8.62 -3.75 -7.95
N GLY A 125 -8.98 -3.90 -9.22
CA GLY A 125 -9.11 -5.18 -9.89
C GLY A 125 -7.81 -5.96 -9.90
N ILE A 126 -6.70 -5.35 -10.33
CA ILE A 126 -5.37 -5.98 -10.33
C ILE A 126 -4.99 -6.42 -8.90
N MET A 127 -5.14 -5.54 -7.90
CA MET A 127 -4.84 -5.88 -6.50
C MET A 127 -5.64 -7.11 -6.04
N LEU A 128 -6.92 -7.19 -6.37
CA LEU A 128 -7.78 -8.30 -5.99
C LEU A 128 -7.41 -9.59 -6.75
N LEU A 129 -7.07 -9.51 -8.03
CA LEU A 129 -6.63 -10.65 -8.83
C LEU A 129 -5.28 -11.20 -8.34
N GLU A 130 -4.32 -10.33 -8.05
CA GLU A 130 -3.06 -10.73 -7.42
C GLU A 130 -3.29 -11.38 -6.06
N SER A 131 -4.25 -10.88 -5.28
CA SER A 131 -4.61 -11.48 -4.00
C SER A 131 -5.12 -12.91 -4.15
N LEU A 132 -5.89 -13.20 -5.22
CA LEU A 132 -6.35 -14.54 -5.55
C LEU A 132 -5.17 -15.45 -5.92
N LYS A 133 -4.27 -14.99 -6.80
CA LYS A 133 -3.04 -15.71 -7.15
C LYS A 133 -2.19 -16.02 -5.91
N PHE A 134 -2.06 -15.05 -5.00
CA PHE A 134 -1.35 -15.20 -3.74
C PHE A 134 -1.97 -16.28 -2.84
N VAL A 135 -3.28 -16.25 -2.59
CA VAL A 135 -3.92 -17.23 -1.69
C VAL A 135 -3.99 -18.64 -2.26
N VAL A 136 -4.06 -18.78 -3.60
CA VAL A 136 -4.00 -20.09 -4.27
C VAL A 136 -2.61 -20.70 -4.12
N ASN A 137 -1.55 -19.89 -4.29
CA ASN A 137 -0.18 -20.39 -4.33
C ASN A 137 0.47 -20.55 -2.94
N ARG A 138 0.05 -19.77 -1.93
CA ARG A 138 0.76 -19.71 -0.63
C ARG A 138 -0.07 -20.00 0.61
N GLU A 139 -1.33 -19.59 0.66
CA GLU A 139 -2.15 -19.69 1.88
C GLU A 139 -3.25 -20.75 1.85
N GLY A 140 -3.35 -21.51 0.75
CA GLY A 140 -4.18 -22.70 0.67
C GLY A 140 -5.68 -22.42 0.71
N ILE A 141 -6.17 -21.47 -0.09
CA ILE A 141 -7.61 -21.49 -0.43
C ILE A 141 -7.90 -22.79 -1.20
N ARG A 142 -8.97 -23.49 -0.83
CA ARG A 142 -9.35 -24.71 -1.55
C ARG A 142 -9.89 -24.33 -2.91
N VAL A 143 -9.21 -24.77 -3.97
CA VAL A 143 -9.65 -24.55 -5.34
C VAL A 143 -10.45 -25.76 -5.80
N LYS A 144 -11.61 -25.54 -6.41
CA LYS A 144 -12.46 -26.60 -6.97
C LYS A 144 -12.99 -26.24 -8.34
N ASN A 145 -13.08 -27.21 -9.23
CA ASN A 145 -13.85 -27.05 -10.44
C ASN A 145 -15.36 -27.00 -10.10
N VAL A 146 -16.16 -26.28 -10.89
CA VAL A 146 -17.62 -26.22 -10.71
C VAL A 146 -18.29 -27.60 -10.67
N VAL A 147 -17.69 -28.61 -11.33
CA VAL A 147 -18.17 -30.00 -11.32
C VAL A 147 -17.84 -30.78 -10.04
N GLU A 148 -17.06 -30.22 -9.12
CA GLU A 148 -16.61 -30.89 -7.88
C GLU A 148 -17.32 -30.36 -6.63
N ILE A 149 -18.23 -29.40 -6.82
CA ILE A 149 -19.01 -28.82 -5.72
C ILE A 149 -20.21 -29.74 -5.45
N GLY A 150 -20.33 -30.19 -4.20
CA GLY A 150 -21.49 -30.91 -3.71
C GLY A 150 -22.61 -29.96 -3.27
N GLU A 151 -23.69 -30.54 -2.74
CA GLU A 151 -24.79 -29.79 -2.14
C GLU A 151 -24.36 -29.23 -0.77
N GLY A 152 -24.29 -27.90 -0.62
CA GLY A 152 -23.89 -27.26 0.64
C GLY A 152 -23.41 -25.83 0.48
N LYS A 153 -23.02 -25.20 1.60
CA LYS A 153 -22.35 -23.89 1.60
C LYS A 153 -20.94 -24.05 1.05
N ALA A 154 -20.59 -23.25 0.04
CA ALA A 154 -19.26 -23.22 -0.55
C ALA A 154 -18.61 -21.85 -0.29
N THR A 155 -18.46 -21.51 1.00
CA THR A 155 -17.89 -20.21 1.43
C THR A 155 -16.37 -20.18 1.43
N ASP A 156 -15.71 -21.34 1.57
CA ASP A 156 -14.26 -21.46 1.72
C ASP A 156 -13.52 -21.90 0.46
N TYR A 157 -14.23 -21.93 -0.68
CA TYR A 157 -13.68 -22.36 -1.96
C TYR A 157 -13.52 -21.19 -2.91
N LEU A 158 -12.42 -21.24 -3.66
CA LEU A 158 -12.36 -20.61 -4.97
C LEU A 158 -12.85 -21.65 -5.98
N ILE A 159 -13.93 -21.32 -6.67
CA ILE A 159 -14.51 -22.22 -7.67
C ILE A 159 -14.16 -21.68 -9.05
N TYR A 160 -13.97 -22.55 -10.04
CA TYR A 160 -13.74 -22.10 -11.41
C TYR A 160 -14.38 -23.02 -12.45
N ASP A 161 -14.60 -22.47 -13.64
CA ASP A 161 -14.83 -23.22 -14.86
C ASP A 161 -13.99 -22.65 -16.02
N GLU A 162 -14.39 -22.90 -17.26
CA GLU A 162 -13.70 -22.40 -18.46
C GLU A 162 -13.78 -20.88 -18.59
N ASN A 163 -14.85 -20.25 -18.10
CA ASN A 163 -15.16 -18.85 -18.35
C ASN A 163 -14.98 -17.98 -17.10
N PHE A 164 -15.25 -18.52 -15.92
CA PHE A 164 -15.39 -17.75 -14.69
C PHE A 164 -14.61 -18.32 -13.52
N ILE A 165 -14.14 -17.40 -12.69
CA ILE A 165 -13.75 -17.65 -11.31
C ILE A 165 -14.91 -17.20 -10.43
N TYR A 166 -15.36 -18.09 -9.54
CA TYR A 166 -16.45 -17.87 -8.62
C TYR A 166 -15.93 -17.77 -7.19
N ILE A 167 -16.25 -16.67 -6.53
CA ILE A 167 -15.86 -16.42 -5.14
C ILE A 167 -16.91 -15.53 -4.47
N THR A 168 -17.11 -15.68 -3.16
CA THR A 168 -17.97 -14.72 -2.46
C THR A 168 -17.27 -13.37 -2.32
N SER A 169 -18.04 -12.29 -2.26
CA SER A 169 -17.48 -10.95 -2.08
C SER A 169 -16.70 -10.81 -0.78
N GLU A 170 -17.19 -11.41 0.30
CA GLU A 170 -16.49 -11.40 1.59
C GLU A 170 -15.19 -12.19 1.53
N LYS A 171 -15.18 -13.36 0.85
CA LYS A 171 -13.94 -14.14 0.72
C LYS A 171 -12.90 -13.43 -0.12
N LEU A 172 -13.31 -12.77 -1.21
CA LEU A 172 -12.41 -11.96 -2.03
C LEU A 172 -11.83 -10.78 -1.24
N TRP A 173 -12.62 -10.15 -0.38
CA TRP A 173 -12.14 -9.10 0.52
C TRP A 173 -11.15 -9.63 1.56
N GLU A 174 -11.41 -10.80 2.15
CA GLU A 174 -10.44 -11.45 3.03
C GLU A 174 -9.11 -11.70 2.31
N CYS A 175 -9.14 -12.22 1.07
CA CYS A 175 -7.94 -12.39 0.24
C CYS A 175 -7.22 -11.07 0.01
N GLY A 176 -7.94 -10.03 -0.40
CA GLY A 176 -7.40 -8.69 -0.63
C GLY A 176 -6.73 -8.09 0.62
N ARG A 177 -7.34 -8.22 1.80
CA ARG A 177 -6.72 -7.77 3.06
C ARG A 177 -5.42 -8.52 3.36
N ARG A 178 -5.44 -9.85 3.28
CA ARG A 178 -4.22 -10.65 3.55
C ARG A 178 -3.10 -10.34 2.59
N TYR A 179 -3.42 -10.16 1.31
CA TYR A 179 -2.44 -9.76 0.31
C TYR A 179 -1.87 -8.37 0.58
N ALA A 180 -2.72 -7.40 0.95
CA ALA A 180 -2.27 -6.09 1.34
C ALA A 180 -1.36 -6.14 2.59
N ASP A 181 -1.70 -6.94 3.60
CA ASP A 181 -0.86 -7.15 4.78
C ASP A 181 0.49 -7.77 4.40
N TYR A 182 0.50 -8.80 3.56
CA TYR A 182 1.72 -9.45 3.04
C TYR A 182 2.61 -8.46 2.27
N ARG A 183 2.02 -7.65 1.37
CA ARG A 183 2.73 -6.61 0.61
C ARG A 183 3.03 -5.36 1.44
N ARG A 184 2.57 -5.28 2.70
CA ARG A 184 2.59 -4.08 3.55
C ARG A 184 1.97 -2.85 2.87
N GLN A 185 0.93 -3.10 2.06
CA GLN A 185 0.14 -2.12 1.34
C GLN A 185 -1.17 -1.81 2.08
N TYR A 186 -1.83 -0.71 1.70
CA TYR A 186 -3.11 -0.32 2.30
C TYR A 186 -4.24 -0.94 1.49
N CYS A 187 -5.12 -1.69 2.15
CA CYS A 187 -6.39 -2.12 1.56
C CYS A 187 -7.46 -1.07 1.90
N PRO A 188 -7.99 -0.31 0.92
CA PRO A 188 -8.97 0.73 1.18
C PRO A 188 -10.38 0.20 1.53
N TYR A 189 -10.60 -1.11 1.39
CA TYR A 189 -11.92 -1.72 1.49
C TYR A 189 -12.19 -2.33 2.87
N LYS A 190 -13.37 -2.05 3.42
CA LYS A 190 -13.80 -2.51 4.75
C LYS A 190 -14.69 -3.75 4.72
N SER A 191 -15.24 -4.11 3.55
CA SER A 191 -16.10 -5.28 3.38
C SER A 191 -16.13 -5.77 1.94
N GLY A 192 -16.62 -6.99 1.71
CA GLY A 192 -16.84 -7.52 0.36
C GLY A 192 -17.77 -6.67 -0.50
N ARG A 193 -18.72 -5.95 0.10
CA ARG A 193 -19.66 -5.08 -0.64
C ARG A 193 -18.96 -3.91 -1.32
N GLU A 194 -17.91 -3.37 -0.71
CA GLU A 194 -17.16 -2.23 -1.26
C GLU A 194 -16.35 -2.61 -2.50
N LEU A 195 -16.11 -3.90 -2.73
CA LEU A 195 -15.42 -4.40 -3.93
C LEU A 195 -16.30 -4.37 -5.19
N LEU A 196 -17.63 -4.26 -5.04
CA LEU A 196 -18.53 -4.40 -6.18
C LEU A 196 -18.41 -3.26 -7.19
N THR A 197 -18.29 -2.02 -6.72
CA THR A 197 -18.16 -0.84 -7.58
C THR A 197 -16.88 -0.88 -8.41
N PRO A 198 -15.68 -1.04 -7.82
CA PRO A 198 -14.45 -1.07 -8.61
C PRO A 198 -14.41 -2.25 -9.59
N LEU A 199 -14.89 -3.44 -9.20
CA LEU A 199 -14.94 -4.59 -10.09
C LEU A 199 -15.90 -4.38 -11.28
N LYS A 200 -16.97 -3.61 -11.11
CA LYS A 200 -17.89 -3.23 -12.20
C LYS A 200 -17.26 -2.21 -13.14
N GLU A 201 -16.67 -1.17 -12.59
CA GLU A 201 -16.02 -0.09 -13.35
C GLU A 201 -14.89 -0.65 -14.22
N GLU A 202 -14.19 -1.67 -13.72
CA GLU A 202 -13.15 -2.38 -14.46
C GLU A 202 -13.65 -3.50 -15.38
N GLY A 203 -14.97 -3.75 -15.43
CA GLY A 203 -15.54 -4.80 -16.29
C GLY A 203 -15.14 -6.23 -15.90
N LEU A 204 -14.60 -6.44 -14.70
CA LEU A 204 -14.05 -7.74 -14.29
C LEU A 204 -15.11 -8.77 -13.89
N ILE A 205 -16.32 -8.32 -13.56
CA ILE A 205 -17.40 -9.21 -13.10
C ILE A 205 -18.59 -9.22 -14.05
N PHE A 206 -19.19 -10.40 -14.21
CA PHE A 206 -20.40 -10.59 -14.98
C PHE A 206 -21.61 -9.93 -14.30
N LEU A 207 -22.30 -9.08 -15.05
CA LEU A 207 -23.52 -8.40 -14.62
C LEU A 207 -24.73 -9.00 -15.34
N LYS A 208 -25.75 -9.39 -14.57
CA LYS A 208 -27.00 -9.94 -15.11
C LYS A 208 -28.18 -9.12 -14.65
N ARG A 209 -29.14 -8.90 -15.54
CA ARG A 209 -30.41 -8.27 -15.19
C ARG A 209 -31.29 -9.27 -14.44
N GLU A 210 -31.64 -8.94 -13.19
CA GLU A 210 -32.64 -9.65 -12.40
C GLU A 210 -33.80 -8.67 -12.13
N GLY A 211 -34.90 -8.83 -12.87
CA GLY A 211 -36.04 -7.91 -12.84
C GLY A 211 -35.66 -6.51 -13.31
N ARG A 212 -35.88 -5.49 -12.46
CA ARG A 212 -35.53 -4.09 -12.74
C ARG A 212 -34.09 -3.72 -12.37
N SER A 213 -33.35 -4.61 -11.71
CA SER A 213 -32.00 -4.32 -11.18
C SER A 213 -30.90 -5.06 -11.95
N LEU A 214 -29.77 -4.38 -12.17
CA LEU A 214 -28.55 -5.03 -12.63
C LEU A 214 -27.80 -5.59 -11.42
N ARG A 215 -27.57 -6.90 -11.40
CA ARG A 215 -27.00 -7.58 -10.24
C ARG A 215 -25.58 -8.07 -10.52
N ALA A 216 -24.73 -7.95 -9.51
CA ALA A 216 -23.30 -8.28 -9.55
C ALA A 216 -22.94 -9.66 -9.00
N THR A 217 -23.87 -10.28 -8.27
CA THR A 217 -23.64 -11.60 -7.65
C THR A 217 -24.75 -12.56 -8.02
N HIS A 218 -24.39 -13.77 -8.41
CA HIS A 218 -25.30 -14.77 -8.97
C HIS A 218 -25.17 -16.10 -8.25
N LYS A 219 -26.22 -16.92 -8.35
CA LYS A 219 -26.20 -18.30 -7.84
C LYS A 219 -25.68 -19.22 -8.94
N ILE A 220 -24.83 -20.17 -8.55
CA ILE A 220 -24.34 -21.20 -9.46
C ILE A 220 -25.46 -22.23 -9.65
N THR A 221 -25.80 -22.53 -10.90
CA THR A 221 -26.73 -23.59 -11.27
C THR A 221 -25.96 -24.70 -11.98
N ARG A 222 -26.04 -25.92 -11.47
CA ARG A 222 -25.36 -27.09 -12.02
C ARG A 222 -26.37 -28.22 -12.17
N ASN A 223 -26.52 -28.77 -13.38
CA ASN A 223 -27.40 -29.91 -13.67
C ASN A 223 -28.82 -29.73 -13.08
N GLY A 224 -29.38 -28.53 -13.19
CA GLY A 224 -30.70 -28.18 -12.63
C GLY A 224 -30.73 -27.90 -11.12
N THR A 225 -29.65 -28.19 -10.39
CA THR A 225 -29.52 -27.90 -8.95
C THR A 225 -28.90 -26.52 -8.73
N VAL A 226 -29.53 -25.71 -7.89
CA VAL A 226 -29.08 -24.35 -7.58
C VAL A 226 -28.34 -24.34 -6.25
N ILE A 227 -27.08 -23.92 -6.26
CA ILE A 227 -26.34 -23.63 -5.02
C ILE A 227 -26.95 -22.38 -4.41
N ASN A 228 -27.55 -22.49 -3.23
CA ASN A 228 -28.29 -21.40 -2.57
C ASN A 228 -27.34 -20.40 -1.88
N GLN A 229 -26.33 -19.93 -2.60
CA GLN A 229 -25.33 -18.96 -2.20
C GLN A 229 -24.97 -18.11 -3.41
N ARG A 230 -24.69 -16.81 -3.18
CA ARG A 230 -24.33 -15.89 -4.26
C ARG A 230 -22.81 -15.69 -4.33
N PHE A 231 -22.30 -15.67 -5.55
CA PHE A 231 -20.89 -15.52 -5.88
C PHE A 231 -20.71 -14.33 -6.84
N LEU A 232 -19.54 -13.72 -6.78
CA LEU A 232 -18.99 -12.93 -7.88
C LEU A 232 -18.57 -13.87 -8.99
N TYR A 233 -18.81 -13.47 -10.23
CA TYR A 233 -18.45 -14.20 -11.44
C TYR A 233 -17.38 -13.37 -12.12
N ILE A 234 -16.12 -13.65 -11.83
CA ILE A 234 -14.98 -12.92 -12.37
C ILE A 234 -14.62 -13.55 -13.71
N TYR A 235 -14.54 -12.76 -14.78
CA TYR A 235 -14.14 -13.25 -16.09
C TYR A 235 -12.69 -13.73 -16.05
N ARG A 236 -12.47 -15.00 -16.37
CA ARG A 236 -11.16 -15.62 -16.31
C ARG A 236 -10.19 -15.06 -17.36
N SER A 237 -10.66 -14.91 -18.60
CA SER A 237 -9.86 -14.33 -19.69
C SER A 237 -9.36 -12.92 -19.37
N LEU A 238 -10.25 -12.05 -18.86
CA LEU A 238 -9.89 -10.69 -18.45
C LEU A 238 -8.95 -10.69 -17.23
N ALA A 239 -9.13 -11.62 -16.30
CA ALA A 239 -8.24 -11.76 -15.16
C ALA A 239 -6.81 -12.13 -15.59
N GLU A 240 -6.68 -13.08 -16.51
CA GLU A 240 -5.39 -13.50 -17.07
C GLU A 240 -4.72 -12.37 -17.87
N GLU A 241 -5.47 -11.66 -18.71
CA GLU A 241 -5.00 -10.50 -19.48
C GLU A 241 -4.46 -9.39 -18.56
N LYS A 242 -5.24 -8.98 -17.56
CA LYS A 242 -4.84 -7.90 -16.64
C LYS A 242 -3.62 -8.26 -15.80
N LEU A 243 -3.47 -9.53 -15.42
CA LEU A 243 -2.31 -9.99 -14.67
C LEU A 243 -1.05 -10.05 -15.55
N ALA A 244 -1.16 -10.43 -16.82
CA ALA A 244 -0.03 -10.42 -17.75
C ALA A 244 0.51 -8.99 -17.96
N VAL A 245 -0.39 -8.02 -18.19
CA VAL A 245 0.00 -6.61 -18.35
C VAL A 245 0.66 -6.05 -17.08
N ALA A 246 0.26 -6.51 -15.90
CA ALA A 246 0.81 -6.03 -14.63
C ALA A 246 2.21 -6.60 -14.31
N GLU A 247 2.61 -7.73 -14.92
CA GLU A 247 3.94 -8.33 -14.72
C GLU A 247 5.03 -7.66 -15.59
N ASP A 248 4.65 -6.87 -16.58
CA ASP A 248 5.55 -6.11 -17.47
C ASP A 248 5.92 -4.70 -16.95
N TYR A 249 5.47 -4.33 -15.73
CA TYR A 249 5.75 -3.07 -15.03
C TYR A 249 6.46 -3.29 -13.69
#